data_AF-A0A349PWF6-F1
#
_entry.id   AF-A0A349PWF6-F1
#
_cell.length_a   1.000
_cell.length_b   1.000
_cell.length_c   1.000
_cell.angle_alpha   90.00
_cell.angle_beta   90.00
_cell.angle_gamma   90.00
#
_symmetry.space_group_name_H-M   'P 1'
#
loop_
_entity.id
_entity.type
_entity.pdbx_description
1 polymer ?
#
loop_
_entity_poly.entity_id
_entity_poly.type
_entity_poly.pdbx_seq_one_letter_code
_entity_poly.pdbx_strand_id
1 'polypeptide(L)'
;MDPKRFTRRLIALGAAMFLCALVFVITLFDAQIVNGDDYLDKSIRTNAKTETVKASRGILTDRNGKVLVSNRAVYTLNFDSSLVSSDELNDALLRVIELMNAQGVEIKDTLPLARTSPYTYDTANGSAKTLVKYLVSLKWINEKNVGDDGLPTTLTGSALYLKLRSEYGIDETLPNSTVRTLIGLRYSLASAKMNGSTTFEFASDVDVSLISLIKDGNYAGVQVDTSSVRVYETDYAAHVLGYTGSIQDWDDYKDKDGYTLASTVGISGVENAFEDYLHGNAGKRLVTFDNDSGKITGELYSVEPKPGSTVALTIDIDFQAQVEEALKNTVSSMTKSDGIDRGAAVAVVQVGTGDVLALASYPTYSLSTFRQDLEELSTDPLQPMWNRATQGKYAPGSTLKPLTAIAALESGATTVREKIYDSGKWTYPG
;
A
#
# COMPACT_ATOMS: atom_id res chain seq x y z
N MET A 1 66.77 -22.36 -55.35
CA MET A 1 66.23 -21.38 -54.38
C MET A 1 67.34 -21.00 -53.42
N ASP A 2 67.63 -19.72 -53.27
CA ASP A 2 68.72 -19.22 -52.41
C ASP A 2 68.38 -19.49 -50.93
N PRO A 3 69.08 -20.41 -50.23
CA PRO A 3 68.68 -20.89 -48.91
C PRO A 3 68.64 -19.75 -47.88
N LYS A 4 69.50 -18.74 -48.01
CA LYS A 4 69.51 -17.55 -47.13
C LYS A 4 68.26 -16.68 -47.26
N ARG A 5 67.63 -16.63 -48.44
CA ARG A 5 66.38 -15.88 -48.66
C ARG A 5 65.16 -16.64 -48.11
N PHE A 6 65.17 -17.97 -48.17
CA PHE A 6 64.12 -18.80 -47.58
C PHE A 6 64.12 -18.71 -46.05
N THR A 7 65.30 -18.81 -45.41
CA THR A 7 65.41 -18.70 -43.94
C THR A 7 65.02 -17.32 -43.42
N ARG A 8 65.38 -16.22 -44.10
CA ARG A 8 64.93 -14.86 -43.73
C ARG A 8 63.42 -14.69 -43.84
N ARG A 9 62.78 -15.29 -44.86
CA ARG A 9 61.31 -15.25 -45.02
C ARG A 9 60.61 -16.07 -43.93
N LEU A 10 61.14 -17.23 -43.59
CA LEU A 10 60.62 -18.08 -42.51
C LEU A 10 60.72 -17.40 -41.15
N ILE A 11 61.85 -16.74 -40.85
CA ILE A 11 62.03 -15.98 -39.61
C ILE A 11 61.10 -14.75 -39.58
N ALA A 12 60.93 -14.05 -40.69
CA ALA A 12 60.01 -12.92 -40.78
C ALA A 12 58.54 -13.35 -40.56
N LEU A 13 58.13 -14.49 -41.14
CA LEU A 13 56.80 -15.08 -40.91
C LEU A 13 56.62 -15.54 -39.47
N GLY A 14 57.63 -16.20 -38.89
CA GLY A 14 57.62 -16.62 -37.49
C GLY A 14 57.53 -15.43 -36.53
N ALA A 15 58.27 -14.36 -36.80
CA ALA A 15 58.20 -13.12 -36.02
C ALA A 15 56.83 -12.45 -36.12
N ALA A 16 56.24 -12.39 -37.32
CA ALA A 16 54.88 -11.86 -37.50
C ALA A 16 53.83 -12.70 -36.75
N MET A 17 53.94 -14.03 -36.82
CA MET A 17 53.02 -14.94 -36.13
C MET A 17 53.17 -14.85 -34.60
N PHE A 18 54.39 -14.72 -34.10
CA PHE A 18 54.67 -14.49 -32.68
C PHE A 18 54.10 -13.15 -32.20
N LEU A 19 54.22 -12.10 -33.01
CA LEU A 19 53.68 -10.78 -32.69
C LEU A 19 52.14 -10.79 -32.66
N CYS A 20 51.49 -11.50 -33.58
CA CYS A 20 50.04 -11.75 -33.51
C CYS A 20 49.66 -12.53 -32.25
N ALA A 21 50.38 -13.60 -31.91
CA ALA A 21 50.11 -14.38 -30.69
C ALA A 21 50.29 -13.53 -29.43
N LEU A 22 51.31 -12.66 -29.40
CA LEU A 22 51.54 -11.73 -28.30
C LEU A 22 50.38 -10.74 -28.14
N VAL A 23 49.86 -10.20 -29.25
CA VAL A 23 48.66 -9.34 -29.23
C VAL A 23 47.46 -10.10 -28.66
N PHE A 24 47.24 -11.34 -29.06
CA PHE A 24 46.16 -12.17 -28.49
C PHE A 24 46.31 -12.39 -26.98
N VAL A 25 47.53 -12.69 -26.52
CA VAL A 25 47.80 -12.87 -25.09
C VAL A 25 47.56 -11.58 -24.32
N ILE A 26 47.98 -10.43 -24.85
CA ILE A 26 47.74 -9.12 -24.22
C ILE A 26 46.24 -8.82 -24.17
N THR A 27 45.50 -9.07 -25.26
CA THR A 27 44.05 -8.85 -25.28
C THR A 27 43.31 -9.80 -24.34
N LEU A 28 43.75 -11.04 -24.19
CA LEU A 28 43.17 -11.99 -23.25
C LEU A 28 43.48 -11.61 -21.80
N PHE A 29 44.71 -11.16 -21.53
CA PHE A 29 45.11 -10.69 -20.21
C PHE A 29 44.31 -9.45 -19.80
N ASP A 30 44.12 -8.50 -20.73
CA ASP A 30 43.28 -7.33 -20.50
C ASP A 30 41.81 -7.72 -20.25
N ALA A 31 41.24 -8.61 -21.06
CA ALA A 31 39.87 -9.07 -20.91
C ALA A 31 39.61 -9.91 -19.65
N GLN A 32 40.57 -10.74 -19.23
CA GLN A 32 40.38 -11.67 -18.10
C GLN A 32 40.86 -11.13 -16.76
N ILE A 33 41.92 -10.31 -16.72
CA ILE A 33 42.54 -9.86 -15.46
C ILE A 33 42.31 -8.37 -15.20
N VAL A 34 42.46 -7.52 -16.23
CA VAL A 34 42.32 -6.06 -16.04
C VAL A 34 40.84 -5.66 -15.98
N ASN A 35 40.04 -6.19 -16.92
CA ASN A 35 38.61 -5.91 -17.05
C ASN A 35 37.74 -7.12 -16.69
N GLY A 36 38.32 -8.18 -16.11
CA GLY A 36 37.62 -9.43 -15.81
C GLY A 36 36.40 -9.23 -14.92
N ASP A 37 36.56 -8.46 -13.84
CA ASP A 37 35.46 -8.15 -12.91
C ASP A 37 34.34 -7.36 -13.61
N ASP A 38 34.69 -6.43 -14.51
CA ASP A 38 33.71 -5.60 -15.25
C ASP A 38 32.96 -6.43 -16.32
N TYR A 39 33.64 -7.40 -16.96
CA TYR A 39 32.99 -8.34 -17.88
C TYR A 39 32.15 -9.40 -17.16
N LEU A 40 32.58 -9.86 -15.99
CA LEU A 40 31.81 -10.74 -15.11
C LEU A 40 30.54 -10.03 -14.63
N ASP A 41 30.67 -8.78 -14.18
CA ASP A 41 29.52 -7.94 -13.79
C ASP A 41 28.57 -7.68 -14.96
N LYS A 42 29.08 -7.43 -16.17
CA LYS A 42 28.25 -7.30 -17.39
C LYS A 42 27.54 -8.60 -17.74
N SER A 43 28.20 -9.75 -17.60
CA SER A 43 27.59 -11.06 -17.85
C SER A 43 26.53 -11.41 -16.80
N ILE A 44 26.78 -11.12 -15.52
CA ILE A 44 25.80 -11.32 -14.44
C ILE A 44 24.62 -10.39 -14.66
N ARG A 45 24.82 -9.11 -14.99
CA ARG A 45 23.72 -8.16 -15.28
C ARG A 45 22.87 -8.56 -16.48
N THR A 46 23.44 -9.28 -17.45
CA THR A 46 22.68 -9.76 -18.63
C THR A 46 21.75 -10.92 -18.26
N ASN A 47 22.12 -11.76 -17.28
CA ASN A 47 21.33 -12.93 -16.85
C ASN A 47 20.66 -12.77 -15.46
N ALA A 48 20.86 -11.63 -14.78
CA ALA A 48 20.32 -11.36 -13.45
C ALA A 48 19.17 -10.36 -13.52
N LYS A 49 18.03 -10.72 -12.91
CA LYS A 49 16.91 -9.80 -12.67
C LYS A 49 17.01 -9.27 -11.25
N THR A 50 16.82 -7.97 -11.08
CA THR A 50 16.67 -7.38 -9.74
C THR A 50 15.22 -7.53 -9.31
N GLU A 51 15.00 -8.17 -8.17
CA GLU A 51 13.71 -8.30 -7.53
C GLU A 51 13.68 -7.49 -6.22
N THR A 52 12.56 -6.81 -5.99
CA THR A 52 12.31 -6.10 -4.74
C THR A 52 11.74 -7.07 -3.72
N VAL A 53 12.42 -7.20 -2.57
CA VAL A 53 11.93 -8.03 -1.46
C VAL A 53 11.22 -7.13 -0.46
N LYS A 54 9.90 -7.27 -0.34
CA LYS A 54 9.09 -6.47 0.59
C LYS A 54 9.57 -6.71 2.03
N ALA A 55 9.70 -5.64 2.79
CA ALA A 55 9.96 -5.72 4.22
C ALA A 55 8.65 -5.65 5.01
N SER A 56 8.59 -6.36 6.14
CA SER A 56 7.44 -6.30 7.03
C SER A 56 7.36 -4.96 7.76
N ARG A 57 6.13 -4.49 7.97
CA ARG A 57 5.84 -3.29 8.75
C ARG A 57 6.09 -3.55 10.24
N GLY A 58 6.48 -2.52 10.99
CA GLY A 58 6.65 -2.58 12.44
C GLY A 58 5.35 -2.95 13.18
N ILE A 59 5.46 -3.64 14.32
CA ILE A 59 4.30 -4.00 15.14
C ILE A 59 3.92 -2.85 16.10
N LEU A 60 2.66 -2.84 16.55
CA LEU A 60 2.16 -1.93 17.58
C LEU A 60 1.96 -2.68 18.88
N THR A 61 2.43 -2.10 19.97
CA THR A 61 2.28 -2.64 21.33
C THR A 61 1.69 -1.61 22.27
N ASP A 62 0.98 -2.08 23.29
CA ASP A 62 0.52 -1.24 24.40
C ASP A 62 1.66 -0.94 25.38
N ARG A 63 1.38 -0.17 26.43
CA ARG A 63 2.38 0.21 27.44
C ARG A 63 2.95 -0.97 28.24
N ASN A 64 2.27 -2.11 28.25
CA ASN A 64 2.63 -3.33 28.95
C ASN A 64 3.31 -4.35 28.02
N GLY A 65 3.50 -4.01 26.73
CA GLY A 65 4.08 -4.88 25.71
C GLY A 65 3.11 -5.86 25.06
N LYS A 66 1.79 -5.75 25.33
CA LYS A 66 0.77 -6.56 24.64
C LYS A 66 0.68 -6.10 23.19
N VAL A 67 0.77 -7.05 22.26
CA VAL A 67 0.68 -6.78 20.83
C VAL A 67 -0.74 -6.36 20.49
N LEU A 68 -0.87 -5.20 19.84
CA LEU A 68 -2.15 -4.65 19.37
C LEU A 68 -2.31 -4.84 17.87
N VAL A 69 -1.21 -4.67 17.14
CA VAL A 69 -1.19 -4.86 15.69
C VAL A 69 0.08 -5.59 15.29
N SER A 70 -0.11 -6.73 14.64
CA SER A 70 0.93 -7.64 14.19
C SER A 70 0.90 -7.80 12.66
N ASN A 71 1.74 -8.68 12.13
CA ASN A 71 1.67 -9.06 10.73
C ASN A 71 1.66 -10.58 10.59
N ARG A 72 0.84 -11.09 9.67
CA ARG A 72 0.82 -12.50 9.28
C ARG A 72 1.45 -12.65 7.90
N ALA A 73 2.37 -13.59 7.76
CA ALA A 73 2.94 -13.94 6.46
C ALA A 73 1.86 -14.55 5.57
N VAL A 74 1.78 -14.09 4.33
CA VAL A 74 0.83 -14.58 3.32
C VAL A 74 1.52 -14.76 1.99
N TYR A 75 0.93 -15.58 1.12
CA TYR A 75 1.33 -15.63 -0.27
C TYR A 75 0.49 -14.67 -1.10
N THR A 76 1.11 -14.10 -2.12
CA THR A 76 0.48 -13.21 -3.10
C THR A 76 0.73 -13.72 -4.49
N LEU A 77 -0.21 -13.46 -5.40
CA LEU A 77 -0.07 -13.76 -6.81
C LEU A 77 0.12 -12.47 -7.59
N ASN A 78 1.23 -12.41 -8.32
CA ASN A 78 1.62 -11.29 -9.16
C ASN A 78 1.56 -11.72 -10.62
N PHE A 79 1.16 -10.81 -11.51
CA PHE A 79 1.24 -11.03 -12.95
C PHE A 79 2.34 -10.15 -13.53
N ASP A 80 3.35 -10.76 -14.16
CA ASP A 80 4.45 -10.08 -14.84
C ASP A 80 4.20 -10.07 -16.34
N SER A 81 3.81 -8.91 -16.85
CA SER A 81 3.56 -8.68 -18.27
C SER A 81 4.80 -8.82 -19.16
N SER A 82 6.02 -8.84 -18.60
CA SER A 82 7.25 -9.07 -19.38
C SER A 82 7.50 -10.53 -19.73
N LEU A 83 6.83 -11.46 -19.02
CA LEU A 83 6.98 -12.91 -19.24
C LEU A 83 5.99 -13.48 -20.25
N VAL A 84 5.08 -12.65 -20.78
CA VAL A 84 4.04 -13.06 -21.73
C VAL A 84 4.08 -12.13 -22.92
N SER A 85 3.92 -12.68 -24.12
CA SER A 85 3.82 -11.86 -25.32
C SER A 85 2.54 -11.02 -25.31
N SER A 86 2.56 -9.85 -25.96
CA SER A 86 1.38 -8.96 -26.01
C SER A 86 0.15 -9.63 -26.64
N ASP A 87 0.38 -10.56 -27.58
CA ASP A 87 -0.68 -11.26 -28.31
C ASP A 87 -1.35 -12.34 -27.44
N GLU A 88 -0.59 -13.01 -26.57
CA GLU A 88 -1.09 -14.06 -25.67
C GLU A 88 -1.58 -13.51 -24.32
N LEU A 89 -1.39 -12.21 -24.05
CA LEU A 89 -1.68 -11.61 -22.76
C LEU A 89 -3.15 -11.78 -22.35
N ASN A 90 -4.10 -11.62 -23.28
CA ASN A 90 -5.52 -11.78 -22.99
C ASN A 90 -5.86 -13.22 -22.62
N ASP A 91 -5.30 -14.20 -23.36
CA ASP A 91 -5.55 -15.61 -23.12
C ASP A 91 -4.94 -16.06 -21.78
N ALA A 92 -3.73 -15.59 -21.47
CA ALA A 92 -3.08 -15.84 -20.18
C ALA A 92 -3.91 -15.29 -19.02
N LEU A 93 -4.38 -14.04 -19.11
CA LEU A 93 -5.23 -13.43 -18.08
C LEU A 93 -6.59 -14.13 -17.97
N LEU A 94 -7.19 -14.56 -19.08
CA LEU A 94 -8.45 -15.31 -19.07
C LEU A 94 -8.32 -16.65 -18.34
N ARG A 95 -7.22 -17.39 -18.57
CA ARG A 95 -6.93 -18.62 -17.83
C ARG A 95 -6.80 -18.36 -16.32
N VAL A 96 -6.14 -17.27 -15.94
CA VAL A 96 -6.04 -16.86 -14.52
C VAL A 96 -7.42 -16.57 -13.95
N ILE A 97 -8.25 -15.81 -14.67
CA ILE A 97 -9.62 -15.48 -14.24
C ILE A 97 -10.45 -16.75 -14.02
N GLU A 98 -10.37 -17.71 -14.94
CA GLU A 98 -11.07 -18.98 -14.83
C GLU A 98 -10.64 -19.79 -13.59
N LEU A 99 -9.32 -19.92 -13.36
CA LEU A 99 -8.80 -20.63 -12.19
C LEU A 99 -9.25 -19.98 -10.88
N MET A 100 -9.11 -18.66 -10.78
CA MET A 100 -9.45 -17.91 -9.57
C MET A 100 -10.93 -18.00 -9.25
N ASN A 101 -11.79 -17.85 -10.27
CA ASN A 101 -13.23 -18.04 -10.11
C ASN A 101 -13.59 -19.48 -9.69
N ALA A 102 -12.90 -20.49 -10.23
CA ALA A 102 -13.11 -21.89 -9.86
C ALA A 102 -12.69 -22.19 -8.40
N GLN A 103 -11.66 -21.50 -7.90
CA GLN A 103 -11.22 -21.62 -6.51
C GLN A 103 -11.95 -20.65 -5.55
N GLY A 104 -12.82 -19.78 -6.07
CA GLY A 104 -13.54 -18.79 -5.26
C GLY A 104 -12.62 -17.71 -4.66
N VAL A 105 -11.46 -17.48 -5.25
CA VAL A 105 -10.50 -16.46 -4.77
C VAL A 105 -10.76 -15.14 -5.48
N GLU A 106 -10.87 -14.07 -4.70
CA GLU A 106 -11.10 -12.73 -5.24
C GLU A 106 -9.89 -12.22 -6.06
N ILE A 107 -10.18 -11.70 -7.26
CA ILE A 107 -9.19 -10.98 -8.08
C ILE A 107 -9.30 -9.49 -7.80
N LYS A 108 -8.19 -8.86 -7.45
CA LYS A 108 -8.02 -7.42 -7.26
C LYS A 108 -7.61 -6.74 -8.56
N ASP A 109 -8.19 -5.57 -8.81
CA ASP A 109 -7.79 -4.65 -9.89
C ASP A 109 -7.83 -3.21 -9.38
N THR A 110 -7.13 -2.32 -10.07
CA THR A 110 -7.02 -0.90 -9.69
C THR A 110 -7.85 0.02 -10.58
N LEU A 111 -8.72 -0.54 -11.44
CA LEU A 111 -9.56 0.27 -12.32
C LEU A 111 -10.66 0.92 -11.46
N PRO A 112 -10.77 2.27 -11.43
CA PRO A 112 -11.75 2.97 -10.59
C PRO A 112 -13.15 2.95 -11.23
N LEU A 113 -13.67 1.76 -11.51
CA LEU A 113 -15.02 1.50 -12.00
C LEU A 113 -15.66 0.42 -11.16
N ALA A 114 -16.97 0.52 -10.91
CA ALA A 114 -17.74 -0.54 -10.29
C ALA A 114 -17.60 -1.86 -11.07
N ARG A 115 -17.75 -3.00 -10.37
CA ARG A 115 -17.66 -4.35 -10.98
C ARG A 115 -18.91 -4.74 -11.76
N THR A 116 -20.03 -4.08 -11.51
CA THR A 116 -21.32 -4.36 -12.14
C THR A 116 -21.81 -3.18 -12.97
N SER A 117 -22.66 -3.47 -13.96
CA SER A 117 -23.36 -2.46 -14.74
C SER A 117 -24.17 -1.54 -13.80
N PRO A 118 -24.12 -0.20 -13.97
CA PRO A 118 -23.67 0.53 -15.16
C PRO A 118 -22.18 0.91 -15.18
N TYR A 119 -21.33 0.30 -14.34
CA TYR A 119 -19.90 0.59 -14.23
C TYR A 119 -19.64 2.06 -13.90
N THR A 120 -20.31 2.58 -12.87
CA THR A 120 -20.04 3.95 -12.38
C THR A 120 -18.60 4.08 -11.90
N TYR A 121 -18.06 5.30 -11.88
CA TYR A 121 -16.77 5.53 -11.25
C TYR A 121 -16.82 5.15 -9.77
N ASP A 122 -15.78 4.46 -9.34
CA ASP A 122 -15.61 3.98 -7.96
C ASP A 122 -14.17 4.26 -7.54
N THR A 123 -13.99 5.31 -6.75
CA THR A 123 -12.68 5.75 -6.26
C THR A 123 -12.19 4.95 -5.05
N ALA A 124 -13.02 4.04 -4.50
CA ALA A 124 -12.56 3.09 -3.49
C ALA A 124 -11.73 1.96 -4.13
N ASN A 125 -12.06 1.56 -5.37
CA ASN A 125 -11.36 0.49 -6.09
C ASN A 125 -10.11 0.96 -6.85
N GLY A 126 -9.79 2.27 -6.87
CA GLY A 126 -8.62 2.79 -7.56
C GLY A 126 -8.47 4.31 -7.53
N SER A 127 -7.28 4.79 -7.92
CA SER A 127 -6.98 6.23 -7.91
C SER A 127 -7.53 6.94 -9.16
N ALA A 128 -8.44 7.90 -8.94
CA ALA A 128 -8.95 8.79 -10.00
C ALA A 128 -7.82 9.55 -10.72
N LYS A 129 -6.86 10.09 -9.96
CA LYS A 129 -5.67 10.79 -10.48
C LYS A 129 -4.83 9.89 -11.40
N THR A 130 -4.66 8.62 -11.04
CA THR A 130 -3.92 7.64 -11.86
C THR A 130 -4.66 7.30 -13.13
N LEU A 131 -5.99 7.10 -13.04
CA LEU A 131 -6.83 6.88 -14.22
C LEU A 131 -6.74 8.06 -15.18
N VAL A 132 -6.89 9.30 -14.70
CA VAL A 132 -6.78 10.49 -15.54
C VAL A 132 -5.43 10.56 -16.25
N LYS A 133 -4.31 10.32 -15.54
CA LYS A 133 -2.97 10.27 -16.16
C LYS A 133 -2.90 9.23 -17.28
N TYR A 134 -3.47 8.04 -17.06
CA TYR A 134 -3.54 6.99 -18.08
C TYR A 134 -4.36 7.43 -19.30
N LEU A 135 -5.57 7.97 -19.08
CA LEU A 135 -6.45 8.42 -20.17
C LEU A 135 -5.86 9.59 -20.96
N VAL A 136 -5.14 10.50 -20.31
CA VAL A 136 -4.38 11.58 -20.96
C VAL A 136 -3.23 11.01 -21.78
N SER A 137 -2.51 10.01 -21.27
CA SER A 137 -1.43 9.33 -22.02
C SER A 137 -1.92 8.67 -23.32
N LEU A 138 -3.16 8.16 -23.30
CA LEU A 138 -3.86 7.61 -24.47
C LEU A 138 -4.48 8.70 -25.37
N LYS A 139 -4.42 9.97 -24.98
CA LYS A 139 -5.08 11.10 -25.65
C LYS A 139 -6.61 10.96 -25.75
N TRP A 140 -7.23 10.24 -24.81
CA TRP A 140 -8.68 10.06 -24.79
C TRP A 140 -9.41 11.22 -24.13
N ILE A 141 -8.73 11.92 -23.22
CA ILE A 141 -9.18 13.15 -22.55
C ILE A 141 -7.99 14.13 -22.45
N ASN A 142 -8.26 15.38 -22.08
CA ASN A 142 -7.23 16.35 -21.70
C ASN A 142 -7.29 16.67 -20.21
N GLU A 143 -6.24 17.25 -19.65
CA GLU A 143 -6.18 17.66 -18.23
C GLU A 143 -7.28 18.65 -17.83
N LYS A 144 -7.85 19.38 -18.80
CA LYS A 144 -8.96 20.32 -18.59
C LYS A 144 -10.33 19.63 -18.47
N ASN A 145 -10.41 18.34 -18.78
CA ASN A 145 -11.64 17.54 -18.79
C ASN A 145 -11.79 16.75 -17.47
N VAL A 146 -11.31 17.30 -16.37
CA VAL A 146 -11.29 16.69 -15.04
C VAL A 146 -12.13 17.53 -14.10
N GLY A 147 -13.04 16.89 -13.37
CA GLY A 147 -13.91 17.54 -12.40
C GLY A 147 -13.18 17.85 -11.09
N ASP A 148 -13.85 18.56 -10.19
CA ASP A 148 -13.33 18.85 -8.85
C ASP A 148 -13.10 17.58 -8.02
N ASP A 149 -13.78 16.49 -8.37
CA ASP A 149 -13.63 15.14 -7.82
C ASP A 149 -12.42 14.36 -8.39
N GLY A 150 -11.67 14.97 -9.31
CA GLY A 150 -10.53 14.33 -9.98
C GLY A 150 -10.92 13.30 -11.05
N LEU A 151 -12.21 13.18 -11.40
CA LEU A 151 -12.71 12.21 -12.37
C LEU A 151 -12.94 12.84 -13.76
N PRO A 152 -12.94 12.03 -14.84
CA PRO A 152 -13.23 12.53 -16.19
C PRO A 152 -14.67 13.05 -16.33
N THR A 153 -14.86 14.28 -16.81
CA THR A 153 -16.20 14.88 -17.00
C THR A 153 -16.83 14.51 -18.33
N THR A 154 -16.02 14.20 -19.34
CA THR A 154 -16.48 13.92 -20.72
C THR A 154 -16.62 12.44 -21.05
N LEU A 155 -16.27 11.56 -20.11
CA LEU A 155 -16.28 10.12 -20.32
C LEU A 155 -17.00 9.46 -19.16
N THR A 156 -18.19 8.89 -19.42
CA THR A 156 -18.92 8.13 -18.41
C THR A 156 -18.26 6.77 -18.18
N GLY A 157 -18.47 6.17 -17.01
CA GLY A 157 -17.88 4.87 -16.69
C GLY A 157 -18.29 3.74 -17.65
N SER A 158 -19.56 3.72 -18.11
CA SER A 158 -20.01 2.77 -19.14
C SER A 158 -19.34 2.99 -20.50
N ALA A 159 -19.12 4.26 -20.90
CA ALA A 159 -18.41 4.58 -22.13
C ALA A 159 -16.92 4.24 -22.04
N LEU A 160 -16.31 4.45 -20.86
CA LEU A 160 -14.94 4.04 -20.58
C LEU A 160 -14.78 2.51 -20.67
N TYR A 161 -15.69 1.75 -20.08
CA TYR A 161 -15.71 0.29 -20.17
C TYR A 161 -15.72 -0.18 -21.63
N LEU A 162 -16.60 0.37 -22.48
CA LEU A 162 -16.66 0.00 -23.90
C LEU A 162 -15.39 0.40 -24.66
N LYS A 163 -14.84 1.59 -24.41
CA LYS A 163 -13.58 2.02 -25.02
C LYS A 163 -12.42 1.11 -24.63
N LEU A 164 -12.28 0.76 -23.35
CA LEU A 164 -11.22 -0.14 -22.88
C LEU A 164 -11.37 -1.55 -23.45
N ARG A 165 -12.61 -2.05 -23.59
CA ARG A 165 -12.87 -3.33 -24.25
C ARG A 165 -12.32 -3.34 -25.68
N SER A 166 -12.62 -2.28 -26.43
CA SER A 166 -12.16 -2.13 -27.82
C SER A 166 -10.64 -1.95 -27.90
N GLU A 167 -10.05 -1.12 -27.03
CA GLU A 167 -8.60 -0.87 -26.98
C GLU A 167 -7.81 -2.15 -26.67
N TYR A 168 -8.35 -3.01 -25.82
CA TYR A 168 -7.70 -4.26 -25.44
C TYR A 168 -8.02 -5.44 -26.35
N GLY A 169 -8.84 -5.23 -27.40
CA GLY A 169 -9.21 -6.28 -28.35
C GLY A 169 -9.93 -7.46 -27.69
N ILE A 170 -10.79 -7.21 -26.71
CA ILE A 170 -11.47 -8.27 -25.95
C ILE A 170 -12.73 -8.73 -26.68
N ASP A 171 -12.85 -10.04 -26.90
CA ASP A 171 -13.95 -10.70 -27.60
C ASP A 171 -15.33 -10.25 -27.06
N GLU A 172 -16.25 -9.94 -27.99
CA GLU A 172 -17.62 -9.51 -27.72
C GLU A 172 -18.50 -10.60 -27.09
N THR A 173 -18.17 -11.87 -27.31
CA THR A 173 -18.95 -13.04 -26.88
C THR A 173 -18.76 -13.40 -25.40
N LEU A 174 -17.71 -12.87 -24.76
CA LEU A 174 -17.41 -13.17 -23.36
C LEU A 174 -18.45 -12.58 -22.40
N PRO A 175 -18.72 -13.23 -21.25
CA PRO A 175 -19.60 -12.70 -20.21
C PRO A 175 -19.10 -11.34 -19.69
N ASN A 176 -20.02 -10.41 -19.48
CA ASN A 176 -19.70 -9.04 -19.03
C ASN A 176 -18.88 -9.00 -17.73
N SER A 177 -19.12 -9.91 -16.78
CA SER A 177 -18.35 -10.02 -15.55
C SER A 177 -16.87 -10.37 -15.82
N THR A 178 -16.63 -11.38 -16.66
CA THR A 178 -15.28 -11.78 -17.08
C THR A 178 -14.57 -10.65 -17.81
N VAL A 179 -15.28 -9.96 -18.71
CA VAL A 179 -14.75 -8.83 -19.48
C VAL A 179 -14.37 -7.68 -18.54
N ARG A 180 -15.20 -7.34 -17.55
CA ARG A 180 -14.87 -6.30 -16.56
C ARG A 180 -13.62 -6.63 -15.77
N THR A 181 -13.46 -7.88 -15.32
CA THR A 181 -12.26 -8.31 -14.60
C THR A 181 -11.02 -8.26 -15.51
N LEU A 182 -11.14 -8.74 -16.75
CA LEU A 182 -10.04 -8.70 -17.72
C LEU A 182 -9.60 -7.28 -18.05
N ILE A 183 -10.54 -6.36 -18.26
CA ILE A 183 -10.26 -4.93 -18.45
C ILE A 183 -9.54 -4.35 -17.23
N GLY A 184 -9.99 -4.70 -16.02
CA GLY A 184 -9.36 -4.27 -14.77
C GLY A 184 -7.90 -4.71 -14.65
N LEU A 185 -7.61 -5.99 -14.94
CA LEU A 185 -6.24 -6.52 -14.93
C LEU A 185 -5.35 -5.88 -15.99
N ARG A 186 -5.86 -5.75 -17.23
CA ARG A 186 -5.15 -5.07 -18.34
C ARG A 186 -4.82 -3.63 -17.97
N TYR A 187 -5.77 -2.88 -17.42
CA TYR A 187 -5.55 -1.53 -16.92
C TYR A 187 -4.51 -1.50 -15.81
N SER A 188 -4.58 -2.42 -14.85
CA SER A 188 -3.66 -2.46 -13.70
C SER A 188 -2.21 -2.72 -14.14
N LEU A 189 -2.01 -3.62 -15.11
CA LEU A 189 -0.71 -3.87 -15.74
C LEU A 189 -0.22 -2.65 -16.54
N ALA A 190 -1.10 -2.00 -17.30
CA ALA A 190 -0.74 -0.79 -18.04
C ALA A 190 -0.34 0.36 -17.09
N SER A 191 -1.09 0.54 -16.00
CA SER A 191 -0.80 1.51 -14.96
C SER A 191 0.53 1.20 -14.25
N ALA A 192 0.79 -0.06 -13.90
CA ALA A 192 2.07 -0.49 -13.34
C ALA A 192 3.24 -0.15 -14.28
N LYS A 193 3.07 -0.38 -15.58
CA LYS A 193 4.09 -0.11 -16.62
C LYS A 193 4.41 1.38 -16.76
N MET A 194 3.40 2.25 -16.67
CA MET A 194 3.63 3.70 -16.65
C MET A 194 4.53 4.14 -15.49
N ASN A 195 4.54 3.36 -14.42
CA ASN A 195 5.30 3.62 -13.19
C ASN A 195 6.59 2.80 -13.12
N GLY A 196 7.02 2.21 -14.23
CA GLY A 196 8.29 1.47 -14.33
C GLY A 196 8.25 0.04 -13.79
N SER A 197 7.09 -0.50 -13.44
CA SER A 197 6.91 -1.91 -13.04
C SER A 197 6.23 -2.72 -14.13
N THR A 198 6.68 -3.94 -14.40
CA THR A 198 5.97 -4.87 -15.29
C THR A 198 5.04 -5.82 -14.53
N THR A 199 5.07 -5.76 -13.19
CA THR A 199 4.36 -6.66 -12.28
C THR A 199 3.17 -5.97 -11.61
N PHE A 200 2.10 -6.73 -11.41
CA PHE A 200 0.91 -6.29 -10.66
C PHE A 200 0.39 -7.41 -9.75
N GLU A 201 0.12 -7.08 -8.48
CA GLU A 201 -0.47 -8.00 -7.50
C GLU A 201 -1.99 -8.09 -7.68
N PHE A 202 -2.46 -9.22 -8.20
CA PHE A 202 -3.88 -9.42 -8.50
C PHE A 202 -4.60 -10.29 -7.45
N ALA A 203 -3.87 -10.96 -6.57
CA ALA A 203 -4.44 -11.69 -5.44
C ALA A 203 -3.48 -11.71 -4.24
N SER A 204 -4.04 -11.77 -3.04
CA SER A 204 -3.30 -11.79 -1.79
C SER A 204 -3.94 -12.74 -0.80
N ASP A 205 -3.17 -13.29 0.14
CA ASP A 205 -3.67 -14.25 1.13
C ASP A 205 -4.20 -15.53 0.47
N VAL A 206 -3.42 -16.05 -0.49
CA VAL A 206 -3.78 -17.25 -1.24
C VAL A 206 -3.29 -18.53 -0.57
N ASP A 207 -4.10 -19.57 -0.64
CA ASP A 207 -3.78 -20.89 -0.10
C ASP A 207 -2.70 -21.62 -0.91
N VAL A 208 -1.95 -22.47 -0.21
CA VAL A 208 -0.88 -23.30 -0.81
C VAL A 208 -1.43 -24.25 -1.89
N SER A 209 -2.68 -24.68 -1.78
CA SER A 209 -3.36 -25.49 -2.81
C SER A 209 -3.47 -24.76 -4.16
N LEU A 210 -3.90 -23.50 -4.16
CA LEU A 210 -3.97 -22.67 -5.36
C LEU A 210 -2.57 -22.43 -5.95
N ILE A 211 -1.57 -22.21 -5.10
CA ILE A 211 -0.17 -22.08 -5.54
C ILE A 211 0.30 -23.34 -6.28
N SER A 212 -0.06 -24.53 -5.79
CA SER A 212 0.26 -25.79 -6.48
C SER A 212 -0.40 -25.84 -7.85
N LEU A 213 -1.70 -25.53 -7.94
CA LEU A 213 -2.43 -25.52 -9.22
C LEU A 213 -1.81 -24.57 -10.25
N ILE A 214 -1.34 -23.40 -9.80
CA ILE A 214 -0.66 -22.42 -10.65
C ILE A 214 0.66 -22.97 -11.18
N LYS A 215 1.45 -23.61 -10.31
CA LYS A 215 2.74 -24.22 -10.69
C LYS A 215 2.55 -25.41 -11.63
N ASP A 216 1.55 -26.26 -11.38
CA ASP A 216 1.28 -27.46 -12.17
C ASP A 216 0.63 -27.12 -13.53
N GLY A 217 -0.21 -26.09 -13.58
CA GLY A 217 -0.94 -25.67 -14.78
C GLY A 217 -0.16 -24.76 -15.74
N ASN A 218 1.09 -24.43 -15.41
CA ASN A 218 1.99 -23.56 -16.18
C ASN A 218 1.32 -22.24 -16.62
N TYR A 219 0.78 -21.50 -15.64
CA TYR A 219 0.13 -20.21 -15.89
C TYR A 219 1.18 -19.14 -16.21
N ALA A 220 1.41 -18.91 -17.50
CA ALA A 220 2.39 -17.94 -17.99
C ALA A 220 2.13 -16.54 -17.43
N GLY A 221 3.18 -15.86 -16.98
CA GLY A 221 3.11 -14.53 -16.38
C GLY A 221 2.80 -14.53 -14.89
N VAL A 222 2.28 -15.61 -14.30
CA VAL A 222 1.97 -15.64 -12.86
C VAL A 222 3.22 -15.96 -12.04
N GLN A 223 3.52 -15.09 -11.08
CA GLN A 223 4.57 -15.24 -10.08
C GLN A 223 3.94 -15.36 -8.69
N VAL A 224 4.55 -16.18 -7.86
CA VAL A 224 4.13 -16.39 -6.46
C VAL A 224 5.16 -15.69 -5.59
N ASP A 225 4.69 -14.70 -4.84
CA ASP A 225 5.51 -13.95 -3.90
C ASP A 225 5.01 -14.13 -2.47
N THR A 226 5.85 -13.71 -1.53
CA THR A 226 5.48 -13.63 -0.11
C THR A 226 5.28 -12.17 0.27
N SER A 227 4.27 -11.93 1.09
CA SER A 227 3.93 -10.64 1.64
C SER A 227 3.50 -10.81 3.08
N SER A 228 3.08 -9.72 3.71
CA SER A 228 2.49 -9.76 5.04
C SER A 228 1.22 -8.91 5.08
N VAL A 229 0.16 -9.47 5.65
CA VAL A 229 -1.07 -8.72 5.94
C VAL A 229 -1.06 -8.26 7.38
N ARG A 230 -1.61 -7.06 7.61
CA ARG A 230 -1.79 -6.49 8.94
C ARG A 230 -2.85 -7.28 9.70
N VAL A 231 -2.56 -7.65 10.94
CA VAL A 231 -3.50 -8.33 11.84
C VAL A 231 -3.71 -7.47 13.08
N TYR A 232 -4.97 -7.17 13.39
CA TYR A 232 -5.35 -6.43 14.59
C TYR A 232 -5.71 -7.44 15.69
N GLU A 233 -4.93 -7.46 16.77
CA GLU A 233 -5.04 -8.40 17.88
C GLU A 233 -6.04 -7.92 18.96
N THR A 234 -6.86 -6.92 18.62
CA THR A 234 -7.85 -6.31 19.51
C THR A 234 -9.00 -5.72 18.69
N ASP A 235 -10.21 -5.74 19.26
CA ASP A 235 -11.40 -5.09 18.71
C ASP A 235 -11.59 -3.64 19.21
N TYR A 236 -10.73 -3.17 20.12
CA TYR A 236 -10.80 -1.83 20.71
C TYR A 236 -9.73 -0.90 20.09
N ALA A 237 -9.77 0.38 20.48
CA ALA A 237 -8.80 1.40 20.07
C ALA A 237 -8.78 1.70 18.55
N ALA A 238 -9.86 1.43 17.82
CA ALA A 238 -9.89 1.56 16.36
C ALA A 238 -9.44 2.94 15.86
N HIS A 239 -9.95 4.02 16.48
CA HIS A 239 -9.57 5.40 16.12
C HIS A 239 -8.16 5.80 16.54
N VAL A 240 -7.55 5.07 17.47
CA VAL A 240 -6.18 5.31 17.90
C VAL A 240 -5.22 4.57 16.98
N LEU A 241 -5.41 3.26 16.82
CA LEU A 241 -4.53 2.43 16.01
C LEU A 241 -4.56 2.89 14.55
N GLY A 242 -5.77 3.12 14.03
CA GLY A 242 -5.98 3.47 12.63
C GLY A 242 -5.75 2.29 11.68
N TYR A 243 -5.81 2.58 10.39
CA TYR A 243 -5.73 1.56 9.34
C TYR A 243 -4.74 1.94 8.24
N THR A 244 -4.33 0.93 7.48
CA THR A 244 -3.48 1.07 6.30
C THR A 244 -4.26 0.97 5.00
N GLY A 245 -3.79 1.61 3.94
CA GLY A 245 -4.39 1.54 2.61
C GLY A 245 -3.40 1.93 1.51
N SER A 246 -3.84 1.88 0.27
CA SER A 246 -3.04 2.32 -0.87
C SER A 246 -2.75 3.83 -0.78
N ILE A 247 -1.60 4.24 -1.31
CA ILE A 247 -1.23 5.66 -1.41
C ILE A 247 -2.32 6.42 -2.16
N GLN A 248 -2.92 7.42 -1.50
CA GLN A 248 -3.96 8.29 -2.08
C GLN A 248 -3.35 9.39 -2.94
N ASP A 249 -2.28 10.03 -2.44
CA ASP A 249 -1.48 10.99 -3.19
C ASP A 249 -0.01 10.58 -3.26
N TRP A 250 0.44 10.24 -4.47
CA TRP A 250 1.84 9.89 -4.72
C TRP A 250 2.79 11.06 -4.55
N ASP A 251 2.32 12.31 -4.68
CA ASP A 251 3.18 13.48 -4.52
C ASP A 251 3.78 13.58 -3.12
N ASP A 252 3.13 13.01 -2.10
CA ASP A 252 3.63 12.96 -0.72
C ASP A 252 4.73 11.91 -0.50
N TYR A 253 4.83 10.92 -1.40
CA TYR A 253 5.71 9.76 -1.25
C TYR A 253 6.78 9.63 -2.34
N LYS A 254 6.66 10.37 -3.45
CA LYS A 254 7.55 10.24 -4.62
C LYS A 254 9.03 10.49 -4.32
N ASP A 255 9.31 11.35 -3.34
CA ASP A 255 10.66 11.74 -2.95
C ASP A 255 11.15 10.94 -1.72
N LYS A 256 10.31 10.03 -1.18
CA LYS A 256 10.65 9.16 -0.05
C LYS A 256 11.18 7.82 -0.55
N ASP A 257 12.35 7.42 -0.04
CA ASP A 257 12.93 6.12 -0.35
C ASP A 257 12.07 4.97 0.20
N GLY A 258 12.02 3.86 -0.54
CA GLY A 258 11.30 2.64 -0.13
C GLY A 258 9.81 2.62 -0.48
N TYR A 259 9.26 3.71 -1.01
CA TYR A 259 7.87 3.78 -1.45
C TYR A 259 7.72 3.54 -2.96
N THR A 260 6.62 2.92 -3.31
CA THR A 260 6.15 2.73 -4.69
C THR A 260 4.68 3.09 -4.74
N LEU A 261 4.12 3.36 -5.93
CA LEU A 261 2.67 3.60 -6.08
C LEU A 261 1.79 2.45 -5.57
N ALA A 262 2.32 1.22 -5.56
CA ALA A 262 1.63 0.05 -5.02
C ALA A 262 1.86 -0.15 -3.51
N SER A 263 2.67 0.70 -2.86
CA SER A 263 2.93 0.59 -1.44
C SER A 263 1.66 0.86 -0.62
N THR A 264 1.55 0.11 0.47
CA THR A 264 0.51 0.32 1.48
C THR A 264 1.07 1.18 2.59
N VAL A 265 0.34 2.24 2.95
CA VAL A 265 0.75 3.25 3.93
C VAL A 265 -0.33 3.43 4.99
N GLY A 266 0.05 3.95 6.15
CA GLY A 266 -0.88 4.33 7.20
C GLY A 266 -1.78 5.49 6.77
N ILE A 267 -3.09 5.30 6.82
CA ILE A 267 -4.10 6.29 6.41
C ILE A 267 -4.61 7.10 7.60
N SER A 268 -4.70 6.48 8.78
CA SER A 268 -5.22 7.13 9.99
C SER A 268 -4.49 6.67 11.25
N GLY A 269 -4.79 7.34 12.37
CA GLY A 269 -4.31 6.95 13.70
C GLY A 269 -2.78 6.87 13.82
N VAL A 270 -2.32 5.96 14.66
CA VAL A 270 -0.92 5.61 14.90
C VAL A 270 -0.26 5.10 13.62
N GLU A 271 -0.99 4.33 12.80
CA GLU A 271 -0.48 3.84 11.53
C GLU A 271 0.02 4.99 10.63
N ASN A 272 -0.73 6.09 10.53
CA ASN A 272 -0.30 7.27 9.77
C ASN A 272 0.73 8.10 10.53
N ALA A 273 0.50 8.37 11.82
CA ALA A 273 1.34 9.27 12.61
C ALA A 273 2.79 8.76 12.76
N PHE A 274 2.99 7.44 12.75
CA PHE A 274 4.30 6.81 12.87
C PHE A 274 4.72 6.07 11.59
N GLU A 275 4.17 6.43 10.43
CA GLU A 275 4.47 5.82 9.13
C GLU A 275 5.98 5.70 8.89
N ASP A 276 6.76 6.76 9.14
CA ASP A 276 8.21 6.77 8.89
C ASP A 276 8.98 5.77 9.78
N TYR A 277 8.42 5.37 10.93
CA TYR A 277 9.02 4.35 11.83
C TYR A 277 8.49 2.95 11.53
N LEU A 278 7.20 2.85 11.22
CA LEU A 278 6.51 1.59 10.99
C LEU A 278 6.83 1.03 9.61
N HIS A 279 7.08 1.86 8.61
CA HIS A 279 7.38 1.41 7.27
C HIS A 279 8.70 0.64 7.22
N GLY A 280 8.66 -0.57 6.67
CA GLY A 280 9.85 -1.37 6.42
C GLY A 280 10.53 -0.93 5.12
N ASN A 281 11.86 -0.95 5.09
CA ASN A 281 12.61 -0.65 3.87
C ASN A 281 12.78 -1.92 3.05
N ALA A 282 12.20 -1.93 1.86
CA ALA A 282 12.32 -3.06 0.94
C ALA A 282 13.78 -3.32 0.56
N GLY A 283 14.14 -4.60 0.52
CA GLY A 283 15.44 -5.06 0.03
C GLY A 283 15.44 -5.20 -1.49
N LYS A 284 16.63 -5.42 -2.05
CA LYS A 284 16.84 -5.77 -3.46
C LYS A 284 17.66 -7.04 -3.51
N ARG A 285 17.16 -8.07 -4.20
CA ARG A 285 17.93 -9.28 -4.51
C ARG A 285 18.17 -9.39 -6.01
N LEU A 286 19.35 -9.83 -6.39
CA LEU A 286 19.67 -10.27 -7.74
C LEU A 286 19.40 -11.77 -7.81
N VAL A 287 18.55 -12.15 -8.76
CA VAL A 287 18.22 -13.54 -9.05
C VAL A 287 18.79 -13.87 -10.42
N THR A 288 19.70 -14.83 -10.50
CA THR A 288 20.24 -15.32 -11.78
C THR A 288 19.42 -16.51 -12.26
N PHE A 289 19.09 -16.53 -13.54
CA PHE A 289 18.35 -17.62 -14.17
C PHE A 289 19.30 -18.50 -14.98
N ASP A 290 19.03 -19.79 -15.01
CA ASP A 290 19.59 -20.69 -16.01
C ASP A 290 18.93 -20.43 -17.37
N ASN A 291 19.73 -20.14 -18.40
CA ASN A 291 19.26 -19.75 -19.72
C ASN A 291 18.44 -20.85 -20.43
N ASP A 292 18.62 -22.12 -20.03
CA ASP A 292 17.93 -23.26 -20.64
C ASP A 292 16.69 -23.71 -19.86
N SER A 293 16.62 -23.47 -18.54
CA SER A 293 15.57 -24.01 -17.67
C SER A 293 14.72 -22.96 -16.95
N GLY A 294 15.13 -21.68 -16.96
CA GLY A 294 14.46 -20.60 -16.23
C GLY A 294 14.48 -20.78 -14.71
N LYS A 295 15.24 -21.74 -14.18
CA LYS A 295 15.39 -21.94 -12.74
C LYS A 295 16.37 -20.95 -12.14
N ILE A 296 16.09 -20.55 -10.90
CA ILE A 296 16.98 -19.72 -10.08
C ILE A 296 18.25 -20.52 -9.78
N THR A 297 19.40 -20.03 -10.24
CA THR A 297 20.72 -20.64 -10.03
C THR A 297 21.53 -19.95 -8.94
N GLY A 298 21.11 -18.76 -8.52
CA GLY A 298 21.75 -17.98 -7.47
C GLY A 298 20.88 -16.84 -7.01
N GLU A 299 20.94 -16.56 -5.70
CA GLU A 299 20.32 -15.39 -5.08
C GLU A 299 21.42 -14.60 -4.37
N LEU A 300 21.53 -13.31 -4.67
CA LEU A 300 22.45 -12.42 -4.00
C LEU A 300 21.71 -11.14 -3.58
N TYR A 301 21.58 -10.90 -2.28
CA TYR A 301 21.00 -9.65 -1.78
C TYR A 301 21.95 -8.50 -2.10
N SER A 302 21.52 -7.59 -2.96
CA SER A 302 22.20 -6.31 -3.17
C SER A 302 21.89 -5.35 -2.01
N VAL A 303 20.68 -5.42 -1.46
CA VAL A 303 20.24 -4.68 -0.27
C VAL A 303 19.36 -5.61 0.56
N GLU A 304 19.68 -5.82 1.83
CA GLU A 304 18.84 -6.62 2.72
C GLU A 304 17.56 -5.86 3.11
N PRO A 305 16.39 -6.53 3.12
CA PRO A 305 15.14 -5.92 3.59
C PRO A 305 15.23 -5.64 5.09
N LYS A 306 14.84 -4.43 5.51
CA LYS A 306 14.82 -4.03 6.93
C LYS A 306 13.38 -3.85 7.39
N PRO A 307 12.89 -4.69 8.32
CA PRO A 307 11.57 -4.50 8.91
C PRO A 307 11.43 -3.14 9.59
N GLY A 308 10.20 -2.63 9.62
CA GLY A 308 9.88 -1.42 10.36
C GLY A 308 10.06 -1.59 11.87
N SER A 309 10.20 -0.47 12.57
CA SER A 309 10.41 -0.42 14.02
C SER A 309 9.11 -0.70 14.77
N THR A 310 9.23 -1.30 15.96
CA THR A 310 8.09 -1.45 16.87
C THR A 310 7.75 -0.11 17.51
N VAL A 311 6.47 0.25 17.51
CA VAL A 311 5.97 1.43 18.24
C VAL A 311 5.23 0.96 19.48
N ALA A 312 5.71 1.40 20.65
CA ALA A 312 5.07 1.17 21.94
C ALA A 312 4.21 2.40 22.30
N LEU A 313 2.92 2.17 22.50
CA LEU A 313 1.95 3.19 22.86
C LEU A 313 1.85 3.37 24.37
N THR A 314 1.36 4.52 24.80
CA THR A 314 1.07 4.78 26.22
C THR A 314 -0.26 4.19 26.69
N ILE A 315 -1.11 3.79 25.74
CA ILE A 315 -2.42 3.19 26.03
C ILE A 315 -2.22 1.86 26.76
N ASP A 316 -3.13 1.60 27.71
CA ASP A 316 -3.35 0.29 28.28
C ASP A 316 -4.60 -0.29 27.62
N ILE A 317 -4.45 -1.39 26.87
CA ILE A 317 -5.56 -1.89 26.04
C ILE A 317 -6.70 -2.48 26.87
N ASP A 318 -6.39 -3.04 28.04
CA ASP A 318 -7.42 -3.63 28.90
C ASP A 318 -8.21 -2.51 29.60
N PHE A 319 -7.56 -1.38 29.93
CA PHE A 319 -8.25 -0.19 30.40
C PHE A 319 -9.03 0.52 29.29
N GLN A 320 -8.47 0.62 28.08
CA GLN A 320 -9.17 1.14 26.90
C GLN A 320 -10.49 0.40 26.65
N ALA A 321 -10.46 -0.94 26.72
CA ALA A 321 -11.65 -1.77 26.54
C ALA A 321 -12.75 -1.41 27.55
N GLN A 322 -12.39 -1.26 28.83
CA GLN A 322 -13.33 -0.86 29.88
C GLN A 322 -13.93 0.54 29.61
N VAL A 323 -13.11 1.48 29.14
CA VAL A 323 -13.57 2.84 28.82
C VAL A 323 -14.53 2.84 27.63
N GLU A 324 -14.22 2.10 26.56
CA GLU A 324 -15.10 1.97 25.40
C GLU A 324 -16.43 1.30 25.74
N GLU A 325 -16.40 0.23 26.55
CA GLU A 325 -17.61 -0.45 27.01
C GLU A 325 -18.46 0.43 27.92
N ALA A 326 -17.85 1.13 28.88
CA ALA A 326 -18.55 2.07 29.75
C ALA A 326 -19.19 3.21 28.94
N LEU A 327 -18.49 3.73 27.92
CA LEU A 327 -19.00 4.76 27.03
C LEU A 327 -20.19 4.23 26.21
N LYS A 328 -20.04 3.07 25.57
CA LYS A 328 -21.10 2.41 24.79
C LYS A 328 -22.34 2.16 25.64
N ASN A 329 -22.18 1.54 26.81
CA ASN A 329 -23.29 1.22 27.71
C ASN A 329 -24.03 2.50 28.17
N THR A 330 -23.27 3.55 28.49
CA THR A 330 -23.83 4.84 28.88
C THR A 330 -24.66 5.46 27.75
N VAL A 331 -24.07 5.56 26.55
CA VAL A 331 -24.76 6.15 25.39
C VAL A 331 -25.98 5.33 25.00
N SER A 332 -25.85 4.00 24.91
CA SER A 332 -26.97 3.11 24.60
C SER A 332 -28.10 3.23 25.63
N SER A 333 -27.77 3.34 26.93
CA SER A 333 -28.77 3.57 27.98
C SER A 333 -29.51 4.89 27.77
N MET A 334 -28.79 5.97 27.45
CA MET A 334 -29.42 7.28 27.26
C MET A 334 -30.30 7.29 25.99
N THR A 335 -29.78 6.75 24.88
CA THR A 335 -30.55 6.60 23.63
C THR A 335 -31.81 5.76 23.81
N LYS A 336 -31.74 4.67 24.59
CA LYS A 336 -32.92 3.88 24.92
C LYS A 336 -33.95 4.65 25.74
N SER A 337 -33.51 5.60 26.58
CA SER A 337 -34.39 6.37 27.46
C SER A 337 -35.14 7.50 26.74
N ASP A 338 -34.55 8.12 25.73
CA ASP A 338 -35.10 9.33 25.08
C ASP A 338 -35.27 9.21 23.55
N GLY A 339 -34.80 8.11 22.94
CA GLY A 339 -34.88 7.84 21.51
C GLY A 339 -33.92 8.64 20.64
N ILE A 340 -32.92 9.32 21.20
CA ILE A 340 -32.01 10.21 20.44
C ILE A 340 -30.68 9.52 20.16
N ASP A 341 -30.30 9.40 18.89
CA ASP A 341 -28.96 8.94 18.55
C ASP A 341 -27.91 10.02 18.83
N ARG A 342 -26.78 9.62 19.40
CA ARG A 342 -25.69 10.55 19.75
C ARG A 342 -24.33 9.89 19.67
N GLY A 343 -23.34 10.72 19.36
CA GLY A 343 -21.94 10.36 19.53
C GLY A 343 -21.41 10.82 20.89
N ALA A 344 -20.35 10.15 21.36
CA ALA A 344 -19.65 10.53 22.58
C ALA A 344 -18.16 10.21 22.45
N ALA A 345 -17.36 10.78 23.34
CA ALA A 345 -15.93 10.51 23.40
C ALA A 345 -15.40 10.63 24.83
N VAL A 346 -14.30 9.96 25.10
CA VAL A 346 -13.59 10.00 26.38
C VAL A 346 -12.09 10.02 26.10
N ALA A 347 -11.37 10.91 26.79
CA ALA A 347 -9.91 10.90 26.85
C ALA A 347 -9.49 10.77 28.32
N VAL A 348 -8.67 9.78 28.63
CA VAL A 348 -8.09 9.57 29.95
C VAL A 348 -6.58 9.76 29.86
N VAL A 349 -6.08 10.75 30.58
CA VAL A 349 -4.67 11.15 30.55
C VAL A 349 -4.10 11.07 31.95
N GLN A 350 -2.90 10.49 32.08
CA GLN A 350 -2.17 10.42 33.33
C GLN A 350 -1.63 11.80 33.71
N VAL A 351 -2.00 12.27 34.91
CA VAL A 351 -1.51 13.54 35.46
C VAL A 351 -0.01 13.43 35.75
N GLY A 352 0.76 14.44 35.35
CA GLY A 352 2.20 14.51 35.55
C GLY A 352 2.99 14.07 34.32
N THR A 353 2.72 12.89 33.75
CA THR A 353 3.42 12.41 32.54
C THR A 353 2.77 12.89 31.25
N GLY A 354 1.44 13.09 31.26
CA GLY A 354 0.69 13.38 30.04
C GLY A 354 0.40 12.14 29.19
N ASP A 355 0.71 10.93 29.69
CA ASP A 355 0.46 9.69 28.98
C ASP A 355 -1.04 9.51 28.72
N VAL A 356 -1.40 9.20 27.48
CA VAL A 356 -2.78 8.86 27.12
C VAL A 356 -2.99 7.39 27.49
N LEU A 357 -3.85 7.13 28.47
CA LEU A 357 -4.16 5.79 28.96
C LEU A 357 -5.30 5.15 28.18
N ALA A 358 -6.28 5.97 27.80
CA ALA A 358 -7.40 5.57 26.94
C ALA A 358 -7.92 6.76 26.12
N LEU A 359 -8.33 6.51 24.89
CA LEU A 359 -8.95 7.47 23.99
C LEU A 359 -10.07 6.77 23.22
N ALA A 360 -11.31 6.97 23.66
CA ALA A 360 -12.49 6.30 23.14
C ALA A 360 -13.39 7.26 22.37
N SER A 361 -14.01 6.76 21.31
CA SER A 361 -15.02 7.46 20.51
C SER A 361 -16.19 6.51 20.24
N TYR A 362 -17.42 7.04 20.28
CA TYR A 362 -18.65 6.30 20.03
C TYR A 362 -19.52 7.05 19.01
N PRO A 363 -20.14 6.35 18.03
CA PRO A 363 -19.96 4.92 17.75
C PRO A 363 -18.55 4.58 17.26
N THR A 364 -18.14 3.33 17.46
CA THR A 364 -16.85 2.77 17.05
C THR A 364 -17.04 1.64 16.04
N TYR A 365 -15.96 1.13 15.48
CA TYR A 365 -15.91 0.06 14.48
C TYR A 365 -14.75 -0.90 14.80
N SER A 366 -14.76 -2.10 14.21
CA SER A 366 -13.63 -3.02 14.35
C SER A 366 -12.66 -2.88 13.18
N LEU A 367 -11.36 -2.83 13.47
CA LEU A 367 -10.31 -2.82 12.44
C LEU A 367 -10.16 -4.18 11.74
N SER A 368 -10.59 -5.27 12.38
CA SER A 368 -10.51 -6.61 11.81
C SER A 368 -11.53 -6.83 10.68
N THR A 369 -12.72 -6.22 10.79
CA THR A 369 -13.81 -6.28 9.79
C THR A 369 -13.96 -4.99 8.97
N PHE A 370 -13.08 -4.00 9.20
CA PHE A 370 -13.20 -2.66 8.62
C PHE A 370 -13.37 -2.65 7.09
N ARG A 371 -12.67 -3.54 6.37
CA ARG A 371 -12.76 -3.59 4.91
C ARG A 371 -14.11 -4.11 4.42
N GLN A 372 -14.68 -5.08 5.13
CA GLN A 372 -16.00 -5.63 4.82
C GLN A 372 -17.09 -4.61 5.12
N ASP A 373 -16.93 -3.87 6.23
CA ASP A 373 -17.96 -2.97 6.74
C ASP A 373 -17.82 -1.54 6.18
N LEU A 374 -16.81 -1.26 5.34
CA LEU A 374 -16.45 0.11 4.92
C LEU A 374 -17.62 0.87 4.28
N GLU A 375 -18.43 0.21 3.46
CA GLU A 375 -19.57 0.84 2.78
C GLU A 375 -20.64 1.30 3.79
N GLU A 376 -20.96 0.45 4.76
CA GLU A 376 -21.89 0.78 5.85
C GLU A 376 -21.33 1.89 6.73
N LEU A 377 -20.07 1.75 7.17
CA LEU A 377 -19.39 2.72 8.03
C LEU A 377 -19.26 4.11 7.38
N SER A 378 -19.08 4.17 6.06
CA SER A 378 -18.93 5.43 5.32
C SER A 378 -20.26 6.15 5.08
N THR A 379 -21.38 5.43 5.09
CA THR A 379 -22.72 5.98 4.85
C THR A 379 -23.52 6.19 6.13
N ASP A 380 -23.05 5.68 7.26
CA ASP A 380 -23.67 5.84 8.57
C ASP A 380 -23.75 7.33 8.97
N PRO A 381 -24.95 7.88 9.23
CA PRO A 381 -25.14 9.28 9.63
C PRO A 381 -24.46 9.62 10.97
N LEU A 382 -24.19 8.62 11.82
CA LEU A 382 -23.43 8.77 13.06
C LEU A 382 -21.92 8.70 12.84
N GLN A 383 -21.40 8.64 11.61
CA GLN A 383 -19.98 8.81 11.30
C GLN A 383 -19.06 8.02 12.26
N PRO A 384 -19.17 6.68 12.33
CA PRO A 384 -18.41 5.85 13.27
C PRO A 384 -16.91 5.94 13.06
N MET A 385 -16.44 6.25 11.86
CA MET A 385 -15.02 6.43 11.56
C MET A 385 -14.42 7.74 12.11
N TRP A 386 -15.27 8.69 12.51
CA TRP A 386 -14.83 9.99 13.00
C TRP A 386 -14.33 9.92 14.44
N ASN A 387 -13.07 10.29 14.68
CA ASN A 387 -12.51 10.35 16.04
C ASN A 387 -13.00 11.59 16.78
N ARG A 388 -14.09 11.44 17.53
CA ARG A 388 -14.73 12.51 18.28
C ARG A 388 -13.87 13.09 19.38
N ALA A 389 -12.95 12.31 19.94
CA ALA A 389 -12.10 12.76 21.05
C ALA A 389 -11.11 13.84 20.62
N THR A 390 -10.61 13.77 19.38
CA THR A 390 -9.57 14.68 18.86
C THR A 390 -10.06 15.62 17.76
N GLN A 391 -11.06 15.21 16.99
CA GLN A 391 -11.56 15.98 15.85
C GLN A 391 -12.91 16.66 16.14
N GLY A 392 -13.57 16.29 17.23
CA GLY A 392 -14.85 16.88 17.65
C GLY A 392 -14.71 18.30 18.17
N LYS A 393 -15.64 19.18 17.78
CA LYS A 393 -15.76 20.55 18.30
C LYS A 393 -17.03 20.64 19.13
N TYR A 394 -16.88 20.79 20.44
CA TYR A 394 -18.00 20.83 21.38
C TYR A 394 -17.96 22.10 22.23
N ALA A 395 -19.14 22.60 22.60
CA ALA A 395 -19.23 23.67 23.59
C ALA A 395 -18.85 23.10 24.98
N PRO A 396 -17.79 23.60 25.65
CA PRO A 396 -17.32 23.02 26.91
C PRO A 396 -18.30 23.26 28.08
N GLY A 397 -19.14 24.31 27.99
CA GLY A 397 -20.08 24.66 29.05
C GLY A 397 -19.35 24.93 30.38
N SER A 398 -19.88 24.40 31.48
CA SER A 398 -19.35 24.68 32.82
C SER A 398 -17.95 24.09 33.09
N THR A 399 -17.44 23.18 32.25
CA THR A 399 -16.07 22.63 32.41
C THR A 399 -14.99 23.67 32.13
N LEU A 400 -15.32 24.78 31.45
CA LEU A 400 -14.40 25.90 31.22
C LEU A 400 -14.22 26.81 32.44
N LYS A 401 -15.15 26.79 33.41
CA LYS A 401 -15.16 27.72 34.55
C LYS A 401 -13.87 27.74 35.37
N PRO A 402 -13.19 26.60 35.65
CA PRO A 402 -11.90 26.64 36.33
C PRO A 402 -10.85 27.50 35.61
N LEU A 403 -10.80 27.46 34.27
CA LEU A 403 -9.90 28.32 33.48
C LEU A 403 -10.29 29.80 33.59
N THR A 404 -11.59 30.11 33.55
CA THR A 404 -12.08 31.48 33.77
C THR A 404 -11.76 31.98 35.18
N ALA A 405 -11.86 31.13 36.19
CA ALA A 405 -11.52 31.47 37.57
C ALA A 405 -10.02 31.75 37.73
N ILE A 406 -9.15 30.94 37.11
CA ILE A 406 -7.71 31.20 37.06
C ILE A 406 -7.43 32.54 36.39
N ALA A 407 -8.04 32.83 35.23
CA ALA A 407 -7.86 34.11 34.56
C ALA A 407 -8.33 35.32 35.41
N ALA A 408 -9.42 35.16 36.18
CA ALA A 408 -9.91 36.19 37.08
C ALA A 408 -8.96 36.43 38.27
N LEU A 409 -8.35 35.37 38.81
CA LEU A 409 -7.33 35.47 39.87
C LEU A 409 -6.04 36.12 39.34
N GLU A 410 -5.54 35.69 38.18
CA GLU A 410 -4.31 36.21 37.56
C GLU A 410 -4.44 37.68 37.13
N SER A 411 -5.62 38.08 36.65
CA SER A 411 -5.89 39.49 36.30
C SER A 411 -6.16 40.39 37.50
N GLY A 412 -6.28 39.82 38.72
CA GLY A 412 -6.66 40.55 39.93
C GLY A 412 -8.14 40.99 39.97
N ALA A 413 -8.98 40.49 39.06
CA ALA A 413 -10.41 40.73 39.05
C ALA A 413 -11.14 40.10 40.25
N THR A 414 -10.52 39.10 40.88
CA THR A 414 -11.01 38.49 42.14
C THR A 414 -9.86 37.98 43.01
N THR A 415 -10.16 37.52 44.23
CA THR A 415 -9.17 36.89 45.14
C THR A 415 -9.68 35.57 45.72
N VAL A 416 -8.77 34.70 46.18
CA VAL A 416 -9.12 33.41 46.82
C VAL A 416 -9.93 33.54 48.12
N ARG A 417 -10.12 34.76 48.64
CA ARG A 417 -10.90 35.04 49.86
C ARG A 417 -12.18 35.82 49.58
N GLU A 418 -12.37 36.28 48.35
CA GLU A 418 -13.55 37.04 47.97
C GLU A 418 -14.79 36.16 48.06
N LYS A 419 -15.88 36.74 48.58
CA LYS A 419 -17.18 36.07 48.69
C LYS A 419 -18.18 36.86 47.86
N ILE A 420 -18.74 36.20 46.86
CA ILE A 420 -19.78 36.77 46.00
C ILE A 420 -21.11 36.13 46.38
N TYR A 421 -22.14 36.94 46.60
CA TYR A 421 -23.48 36.44 46.85
C TYR A 421 -24.11 35.95 45.54
N ASP A 422 -24.31 34.64 45.42
CA ASP A 422 -25.06 34.06 44.32
C ASP A 422 -26.57 34.08 44.65
N SER A 423 -27.28 35.03 44.07
CA SER A 423 -28.73 35.19 44.26
C SER A 423 -29.57 34.22 43.41
N GLY A 424 -28.92 33.42 42.54
CA GLY A 424 -29.58 32.61 41.51
C GLY A 424 -30.16 33.42 40.35
N LYS A 425 -29.94 34.76 40.31
CA LYS A 425 -30.39 35.66 39.25
C LYS A 425 -29.29 36.69 38.94
N TRP A 426 -29.05 36.93 37.64
CA TRP A 426 -28.16 37.99 37.18
C TRP A 426 -28.96 39.01 36.37
N THR A 427 -28.84 40.30 36.71
CA THR A 427 -29.40 41.39 35.93
C THR A 427 -28.27 42.00 35.12
N TYR A 428 -28.37 41.97 33.79
CA TYR A 428 -27.36 42.61 32.94
C TYR A 428 -27.29 44.11 33.28
N PRO A 429 -26.10 44.65 33.59
CA PRO A 429 -25.93 46.09 33.66
C PRO A 429 -26.19 46.65 32.26
N GLY A 430 -27.21 47.51 32.15
CA GLY A 430 -27.63 48.16 30.91
C GLY A 430 -26.72 49.30 30.48
#